data_AF-A0AAV2HB25-F1
#
_entry.id   AF-A0AAV2HB25-F1
#
_cell.length_a   1.000
_cell.length_b   1.000
_cell.length_c   1.000
_cell.angle_alpha   90.00
_cell.angle_beta   90.00
_cell.angle_gamma   90.00
#
_symmetry.space_group_name_H-M   'P 1'
#
loop_
_entity.id
_entity.type
_entity.pdbx_description
1 polymer ?
#
loop_
_entity_poly.entity_id
_entity_poly.type
_entity_poly.pdbx_seq_one_letter_code
_entity_poly.pdbx_strand_id
1 'polypeptide(L)'
;MEYRMVTAAITPAIVVFGISSNLLNVLAFIKMGLADSISISFLALSLSDLCHLLISLVLVICIALLSFKNLIMGADPLNVYFILYWYSYMFYDASTFITTYIAIARCCCVAMPLRFKNVFTQFRTSVALFALLLTGIALRLPMVMFNQLVWLVSPVTNSSVLVLRTTGDMTFANVFNDTVNRNAIPWLCFVVVAVCMVILGAKLHRASKFRQ
;
A
#
# COMPACT_ATOMS: atom_id res chain seq x y z
N MET A 1 -5.39 22.64 15.70
CA MET A 1 -4.62 23.29 14.61
C MET A 1 -3.20 22.74 14.51
N GLU A 2 -2.48 22.56 15.62
CA GLU A 2 -1.10 22.04 15.62
C GLU A 2 -0.94 20.68 14.93
N TYR A 3 -1.85 19.72 15.18
CA TYR A 3 -1.78 18.40 14.54
C TYR A 3 -1.80 18.47 13.01
N ARG A 4 -2.61 19.37 12.42
CA ARG A 4 -2.74 19.52 10.96
C ARG A 4 -1.47 20.11 10.35
N MET A 5 -0.81 21.04 11.04
CA MET A 5 0.44 21.67 10.58
C MET A 5 1.60 20.67 10.63
N VAL A 6 1.70 19.88 11.70
CA VAL A 6 2.70 18.80 11.82
C VAL A 6 2.51 17.76 10.72
N THR A 7 1.28 17.29 10.47
CA THR A 7 1.00 16.36 9.37
C THR A 7 1.29 16.99 8.01
N ALA A 8 1.02 18.28 7.82
CA ALA A 8 1.27 18.97 6.55
C ALA A 8 2.77 19.13 6.23
N ALA A 9 3.63 19.25 7.25
CA ALA A 9 5.07 19.37 7.05
C ALA A 9 5.78 18.00 6.96
N ILE A 10 5.37 17.02 7.77
CA ILE A 10 6.04 15.72 7.85
C ILE A 10 5.67 14.81 6.67
N THR A 11 4.40 14.79 6.28
CA THR A 11 3.92 13.86 5.23
C THR A 11 4.65 14.05 3.90
N PRO A 12 4.83 15.27 3.36
CA PRO A 12 5.57 15.46 2.11
C PRO A 12 7.01 14.94 2.19
N ALA A 13 7.70 15.18 3.31
CA ALA A 13 9.08 14.72 3.50
C ALA A 13 9.17 13.19 3.50
N ILE A 14 8.25 12.51 4.21
CA ILE A 14 8.16 11.04 4.22
C ILE A 14 7.87 10.51 2.82
N VAL A 15 6.94 11.13 2.08
CA VAL A 15 6.58 10.71 0.72
C VAL A 15 7.77 10.81 -0.22
N VAL A 16 8.47 11.96 -0.24
CA VAL A 16 9.65 12.15 -1.09
C VAL A 16 10.75 11.15 -0.75
N PHE A 17 11.08 11.00 0.54
CA PHE A 17 12.08 10.03 0.98
C PHE A 17 11.68 8.59 0.61
N GLY A 18 10.41 8.23 0.82
CA GLY A 18 9.88 6.92 0.47
C GLY A 18 9.97 6.63 -1.02
N ILE A 19 9.67 7.62 -1.88
CA ILE A 19 9.81 7.48 -3.35
C ILE A 19 11.27 7.25 -3.70
N SER A 20 12.18 8.08 -3.21
CA SER A 20 13.61 7.97 -3.52
C SER A 20 14.19 6.62 -3.06
N SER A 21 13.90 6.21 -1.83
CA SER A 21 14.42 4.96 -1.25
C SER A 21 13.87 3.72 -1.96
N ASN A 22 12.56 3.65 -2.23
CA ASN A 22 12.00 2.51 -2.93
C ASN A 22 12.43 2.46 -4.40
N LEU A 23 12.65 3.61 -5.05
CA LEU A 23 13.23 3.64 -6.41
C LEU A 23 14.64 3.05 -6.42
N LEU A 24 15.48 3.43 -5.46
CA LEU A 24 16.82 2.84 -5.31
C LEU A 24 16.75 1.33 -5.07
N ASN A 25 15.80 0.86 -4.24
CA ASN A 25 15.58 -0.56 -4.01
C ASN A 25 15.22 -1.30 -5.30
N VAL A 26 14.28 -0.77 -6.10
CA VAL A 26 13.90 -1.35 -7.39
C VAL A 26 15.12 -1.49 -8.31
N LEU A 27 15.90 -0.42 -8.47
CA LEU A 27 17.10 -0.43 -9.29
C LEU A 27 18.14 -1.44 -8.79
N ALA A 28 18.33 -1.52 -7.47
CA ALA A 28 19.24 -2.45 -6.85
C ALA A 28 18.82 -3.92 -7.09
N PHE A 29 17.55 -4.27 -6.85
CA PHE A 29 17.07 -5.65 -7.03
C PHE A 29 17.07 -6.09 -8.50
N ILE A 30 16.74 -5.19 -9.43
CA ILE A 30 16.87 -5.48 -10.87
C ILE A 30 18.34 -5.75 -11.23
N LYS A 31 19.27 -4.92 -10.73
CA LYS A 31 20.70 -5.08 -10.98
C LYS A 31 21.28 -6.36 -10.35
N MET A 32 20.71 -6.85 -9.25
CA MET A 32 21.07 -8.13 -8.62
C MET A 32 20.57 -9.36 -9.40
N GLY A 33 19.75 -9.17 -10.45
CA GLY A 33 19.32 -10.24 -11.35
C GLY A 33 18.18 -11.12 -10.85
N LEU A 34 17.53 -10.76 -9.74
CA LEU A 34 16.32 -11.43 -9.21
C LEU A 34 16.47 -12.97 -9.08
N ALA A 35 17.66 -13.42 -8.69
CA ALA A 35 18.06 -14.83 -8.73
C ALA A 35 17.36 -15.73 -7.69
N ASP A 36 16.61 -15.16 -6.75
CA ASP A 36 15.96 -15.89 -5.69
C ASP A 36 14.59 -15.31 -5.31
N SER A 37 13.76 -16.13 -4.66
CA SER A 37 12.39 -15.77 -4.28
C SER A 37 12.31 -14.59 -3.32
N ILE A 38 13.33 -14.38 -2.48
CA ILE A 38 13.34 -13.26 -1.52
C ILE A 38 13.59 -11.95 -2.27
N SER A 39 14.57 -11.90 -3.19
CA SER A 39 14.82 -10.70 -4.00
C SER A 39 13.60 -10.31 -4.86
N ILE A 40 12.90 -11.29 -5.44
CA ILE A 40 11.63 -11.05 -6.15
C ILE A 40 10.58 -10.43 -5.21
N SER A 41 10.48 -10.93 -3.98
CA SER A 41 9.52 -10.42 -2.99
C SER A 41 9.81 -8.99 -2.57
N PHE A 42 11.07 -8.63 -2.36
CA PHE A 42 11.44 -7.24 -2.04
C PHE A 42 11.29 -6.29 -3.22
N LEU A 43 11.54 -6.75 -4.45
CA LEU A 43 11.22 -5.96 -5.64
C LEU A 43 9.71 -5.67 -5.70
N ALA A 44 8.87 -6.69 -5.50
CA ALA A 44 7.42 -6.53 -5.50
C ALA A 44 6.96 -5.57 -4.39
N LEU A 45 7.53 -5.66 -3.19
CA LEU A 45 7.26 -4.72 -2.09
C LEU A 45 7.66 -3.28 -2.47
N SER A 46 8.86 -3.09 -3.02
CA SER A 46 9.34 -1.76 -3.40
C SER A 46 8.48 -1.14 -4.51
N LEU A 47 7.98 -1.96 -5.44
CA LEU A 47 7.06 -1.51 -6.49
C LEU A 47 5.69 -1.13 -5.92
N SER A 48 5.10 -1.92 -5.02
CA SER A 48 3.82 -1.57 -4.40
C SER A 48 3.93 -0.31 -3.55
N ASP A 49 5.03 -0.15 -2.80
CA ASP A 49 5.32 1.06 -2.04
C ASP A 49 5.49 2.28 -2.96
N LEU A 50 6.21 2.15 -4.09
CA LEU A 50 6.32 3.23 -5.08
C LEU A 50 4.96 3.65 -5.64
N CYS A 51 4.12 2.69 -6.05
CA CYS A 51 2.79 2.98 -6.58
C CYS A 51 1.93 3.72 -5.54
N HIS A 52 1.94 3.25 -4.29
CA HIS A 52 1.26 3.93 -3.19
C HIS A 52 1.77 5.37 -3.01
N LEU A 53 3.09 5.55 -2.92
CA LEU A 53 3.71 6.84 -2.63
C LEU A 53 3.58 7.85 -3.77
N LEU A 54 3.64 7.42 -5.03
CA LEU A 54 3.41 8.28 -6.19
C LEU A 54 1.98 8.83 -6.20
N ILE A 55 0.98 8.01 -5.87
CA ILE A 55 -0.40 8.50 -5.74
C ILE A 55 -0.53 9.39 -4.51
N SER A 56 0.06 9.00 -3.38
CA SER A 56 0.06 9.81 -2.14
C SER A 56 0.73 11.18 -2.31
N LEU A 57 1.71 11.32 -3.21
CA LEU A 57 2.27 12.62 -3.58
C LEU A 57 1.20 13.54 -4.20
N VAL A 58 0.37 13.01 -5.10
CA VAL A 58 -0.77 13.76 -5.67
C VAL A 58 -1.77 14.14 -4.59
N LEU A 59 -2.05 13.25 -3.63
CA LEU A 59 -2.94 13.54 -2.51
C LEU A 59 -2.43 14.69 -1.63
N VAL A 60 -1.13 14.70 -1.34
CA VAL A 60 -0.46 15.78 -0.59
C VAL A 60 -0.57 17.10 -1.34
N ILE A 61 -0.35 17.09 -2.66
CA ILE A 61 -0.51 18.28 -3.52
C ILE A 61 -1.96 18.77 -3.48
N CYS A 62 -2.95 17.88 -3.59
CA CYS A 62 -4.37 18.24 -3.53
C CYS A 62 -4.72 18.94 -2.21
N ILE A 63 -4.24 18.42 -1.07
CA ILE A 63 -4.44 19.05 0.25
C ILE A 63 -3.76 20.42 0.32
N ALA A 64 -2.54 20.54 -0.21
CA ALA A 64 -1.82 21.83 -0.23
C ALA A 64 -2.57 22.88 -1.05
N LEU A 65 -3.13 22.49 -2.20
CA LEU A 65 -3.91 23.36 -3.09
C LEU A 65 -5.16 23.93 -2.41
N LEU A 66 -5.81 23.20 -1.49
CA LEU A 66 -6.97 23.69 -0.73
C LEU A 66 -6.65 24.91 0.15
N SER A 67 -5.37 25.16 0.45
CA SER A 67 -4.97 26.33 1.24
C SER A 67 -4.99 27.64 0.43
N PHE A 68 -5.09 27.56 -0.90
CA PHE A 68 -5.11 28.72 -1.78
C PHE A 68 -6.53 29.03 -2.26
N LYS A 69 -7.15 30.08 -1.71
CA LYS A 69 -8.57 30.43 -1.96
C LYS A 69 -8.89 30.97 -3.36
N ASN A 70 -7.90 31.35 -4.16
CA ASN A 70 -8.09 32.08 -5.42
C ASN A 70 -7.67 31.29 -6.68
N LEU A 71 -7.35 30.00 -6.57
CA LEU A 71 -7.04 29.19 -7.75
C LEU A 71 -8.32 28.70 -8.42
N ILE A 72 -8.56 29.16 -9.65
CA ILE A 72 -9.58 28.60 -10.53
C ILE A 72 -8.99 27.33 -11.15
N MET A 73 -9.50 26.16 -10.73
CA MET A 73 -9.04 24.86 -11.22
C MET A 73 -10.16 24.16 -12.00
N GLY A 74 -9.79 23.41 -13.05
CA GLY A 74 -10.74 22.63 -13.85
C GLY A 74 -11.33 21.42 -13.11
N ALA A 75 -10.73 21.02 -11.99
CA ALA A 75 -11.24 20.00 -11.10
C ALA A 75 -11.03 20.43 -9.65
N ASP A 76 -12.01 20.17 -8.78
CA ASP A 76 -11.90 20.42 -7.35
C ASP A 76 -10.84 19.47 -6.74
N PRO A 77 -9.76 20.00 -6.12
CA PRO A 77 -8.73 19.20 -5.47
C PRO A 77 -9.28 18.19 -4.45
N LEU A 78 -10.39 18.51 -3.79
CA LEU A 78 -11.01 17.62 -2.80
C LEU A 78 -11.62 16.38 -3.47
N ASN A 79 -12.28 16.55 -4.61
CA ASN A 79 -12.84 15.43 -5.38
C ASN A 79 -11.74 14.52 -5.94
N VAL A 80 -10.65 15.11 -6.44
CA VAL A 80 -9.46 14.37 -6.90
C VAL A 80 -8.80 13.61 -5.74
N TYR A 81 -8.69 14.24 -4.57
CA TYR A 81 -8.16 13.61 -3.37
C TYR A 81 -8.97 12.37 -2.99
N PHE A 82 -10.29 12.48 -2.89
CA PHE A 82 -11.14 11.38 -2.44
C PHE A 82 -11.12 10.19 -3.38
N ILE A 83 -11.06 10.40 -4.69
CA ILE A 83 -10.97 9.26 -5.62
C ILE A 83 -9.60 8.58 -5.52
N LEU A 84 -8.52 9.35 -5.58
CA LEU A 84 -7.15 8.82 -5.62
C LEU A 84 -6.75 8.18 -4.29
N TYR A 85 -7.39 8.59 -3.19
CA TYR A 85 -7.23 7.96 -1.88
C TYR A 85 -7.48 6.45 -1.96
N TRP A 86 -8.58 6.02 -2.57
CA TRP A 86 -8.91 4.59 -2.64
C TRP A 86 -7.93 3.81 -3.52
N TYR A 87 -7.46 4.40 -4.62
CA TYR A 87 -6.43 3.80 -5.47
C TYR A 87 -5.09 3.67 -4.74
N SER A 88 -4.69 4.69 -3.98
CA SER A 88 -3.47 4.65 -3.16
C SER A 88 -3.51 3.51 -2.15
N TYR A 89 -4.66 3.28 -1.52
CA TYR A 89 -4.83 2.23 -0.52
C TYR A 89 -4.84 0.81 -1.09
N MET A 90 -5.15 0.60 -2.37
CA MET A 90 -5.00 -0.71 -3.03
C MET A 90 -3.54 -1.20 -2.97
N PHE A 91 -2.60 -0.29 -3.26
CA PHE A 91 -1.17 -0.59 -3.24
C PHE A 91 -0.63 -0.69 -1.81
N TYR A 92 -1.17 0.09 -0.87
CA TYR A 92 -0.86 -0.02 0.55
C TYR A 92 -1.23 -1.41 1.12
N ASP A 93 -2.42 -1.91 0.80
CA ASP A 93 -2.86 -3.23 1.23
C ASP A 93 -1.98 -4.32 0.60
N ALA A 94 -1.64 -4.19 -0.69
CA ALA A 94 -0.70 -5.08 -1.36
C ALA A 94 0.68 -5.10 -0.67
N SER A 95 1.24 -3.93 -0.32
CA SER A 95 2.49 -3.84 0.45
C SER A 95 2.39 -4.55 1.80
N THR A 96 1.26 -4.41 2.49
CA THR A 96 1.00 -5.07 3.78
C THR A 96 0.98 -6.60 3.63
N PHE A 97 0.32 -7.10 2.60
CA PHE A 97 0.28 -8.53 2.30
C PHE A 97 1.65 -9.09 1.90
N ILE A 98 2.37 -8.38 1.03
CA ILE A 98 3.71 -8.78 0.60
C ILE A 98 4.67 -8.78 1.80
N THR A 99 4.60 -7.78 2.68
CA THR A 99 5.39 -7.72 3.92
C THR A 99 5.10 -8.92 4.82
N THR A 100 3.82 -9.28 4.97
CA THR A 100 3.39 -10.46 5.73
C THR A 100 3.95 -11.75 5.11
N TYR A 101 3.87 -11.87 3.77
CA TYR A 101 4.44 -13.00 3.04
C TYR A 101 5.96 -13.11 3.24
N ILE A 102 6.69 -12.00 3.18
CA ILE A 102 8.14 -11.97 3.43
C ILE A 102 8.45 -12.43 4.86
N ALA A 103 7.70 -11.98 5.86
CA ALA A 103 7.90 -12.40 7.25
C ALA A 103 7.73 -13.93 7.41
N ILE A 104 6.70 -14.51 6.79
CA ILE A 104 6.48 -15.96 6.76
C ILE A 104 7.64 -16.66 6.05
N ALA A 105 8.03 -16.19 4.85
CA ALA A 105 9.11 -16.78 4.07
C ALA A 105 10.44 -16.78 4.87
N ARG A 106 10.78 -15.67 5.52
CA ARG A 106 11.99 -15.55 6.36
C ARG A 106 11.94 -16.48 7.57
N CYS A 107 10.79 -16.55 8.25
CA CYS A 107 10.59 -17.48 9.36
C CYS A 107 10.75 -18.94 8.92
N CYS A 108 10.11 -19.33 7.82
CA CYS A 108 10.18 -20.69 7.26
C CYS A 108 11.59 -21.05 6.79
N CYS A 109 12.33 -20.11 6.20
CA CYS A 109 13.71 -20.32 5.76
C CYS A 109 14.62 -20.76 6.92
N VAL A 110 14.44 -20.19 8.10
CA VAL A 110 15.24 -20.53 9.29
C VAL A 110 14.65 -21.71 10.07
N ALA A 111 13.33 -21.79 10.21
CA ALA A 111 12.68 -22.84 10.99
C ALA A 111 12.66 -24.19 10.27
N MET A 112 12.61 -24.21 8.94
CA MET A 112 12.44 -25.41 8.11
C MET A 112 13.25 -25.32 6.79
N PRO A 113 14.60 -25.26 6.86
CA PRO A 113 15.45 -24.99 5.69
C PRO A 113 15.31 -26.03 4.57
N LEU A 114 15.10 -27.31 4.90
CA LEU A 114 14.93 -28.40 3.93
C LEU A 114 13.64 -28.27 3.10
N ARG A 115 12.56 -27.74 3.71
CA ARG A 115 11.28 -27.55 3.02
C ARG A 115 11.21 -26.20 2.31
N PHE A 116 11.93 -25.19 2.80
CA PHE A 116 11.88 -23.84 2.26
C PHE A 116 12.17 -23.78 0.75
N LYS A 117 13.28 -24.39 0.30
CA LYS A 117 13.67 -24.35 -1.13
C LYS A 117 12.64 -24.99 -2.07
N ASN A 118 11.91 -26.00 -1.60
CA ASN A 118 10.90 -26.69 -2.40
C ASN A 118 9.54 -25.96 -2.41
N VAL A 119 9.24 -25.22 -1.34
CA VAL A 119 7.97 -24.47 -1.21
C VAL A 119 8.08 -23.10 -1.86
N PHE A 120 9.13 -22.34 -1.55
CA PHE A 120 9.34 -20.95 -1.97
C PHE A 120 10.22 -20.86 -3.22
N THR A 121 9.79 -21.53 -4.30
CA THR A 121 10.44 -21.38 -5.60
C THR A 121 10.13 -20.01 -6.22
N GLN A 122 10.96 -19.55 -7.16
CA GLN A 122 10.77 -18.24 -7.82
C GLN A 122 9.39 -18.15 -8.49
N PHE A 123 9.00 -19.15 -9.27
CA PHE A 123 7.71 -19.17 -9.97
C PHE A 123 6.53 -19.09 -9.00
N ARG A 124 6.51 -19.94 -7.96
CA ARG A 124 5.43 -19.94 -6.96
C ARG A 124 5.36 -18.63 -6.20
N THR A 125 6.52 -18.04 -5.90
CA THR A 125 6.60 -16.74 -5.26
C THR A 125 6.02 -15.64 -6.13
N SER A 126 6.40 -15.57 -7.41
CA SER A 126 5.84 -14.58 -8.34
C SER A 126 4.32 -14.71 -8.47
N VAL A 127 3.79 -15.93 -8.58
CA VAL A 127 2.34 -16.17 -8.63
C VAL A 127 1.66 -15.74 -7.33
N ALA A 128 2.24 -16.07 -6.18
CA ALA A 128 1.70 -15.67 -4.88
C ALA A 128 1.67 -14.14 -4.73
N LEU A 129 2.77 -13.45 -5.04
CA LEU A 129 2.86 -11.99 -4.96
C LEU A 129 1.85 -11.30 -5.90
N PHE A 130 1.69 -11.82 -7.12
CA PHE A 130 0.67 -11.32 -8.04
C PHE A 130 -0.76 -11.52 -7.49
N ALA A 131 -1.05 -12.68 -6.90
CA ALA A 131 -2.34 -12.92 -6.26
C ALA A 131 -2.58 -11.99 -5.05
N LEU A 132 -1.56 -11.70 -4.25
CA LEU A 132 -1.65 -10.75 -3.13
C LEU A 132 -1.91 -9.31 -3.63
N LEU A 133 -1.29 -8.91 -4.73
CA LEU A 133 -1.56 -7.62 -5.38
C LEU A 133 -3.03 -7.53 -5.83
N LEU A 134 -3.54 -8.56 -6.51
CA LEU A 134 -4.94 -8.62 -6.92
C LEU A 134 -5.89 -8.61 -5.73
N THR A 135 -5.52 -9.26 -4.64
CA THR A 135 -6.31 -9.26 -3.40
C THR A 135 -6.41 -7.85 -2.81
N GLY A 136 -5.29 -7.09 -2.75
CA GLY A 136 -5.30 -5.69 -2.31
C GLY A 136 -6.21 -4.80 -3.16
N ILE A 137 -6.20 -5.00 -4.48
CA ILE A 137 -7.11 -4.29 -5.40
C ILE A 137 -8.58 -4.68 -5.14
N ALA A 138 -8.86 -5.98 -5.05
CA ALA A 138 -10.22 -6.50 -4.89
C ALA A 138 -10.88 -6.01 -3.60
N LEU A 139 -10.14 -5.93 -2.50
CA LEU A 139 -10.65 -5.48 -1.20
C LEU A 139 -11.12 -4.03 -1.19
N ARG A 140 -10.52 -3.17 -2.03
CA ARG A 140 -10.90 -1.75 -2.17
C ARG A 140 -11.84 -1.48 -3.33
N LEU A 141 -12.15 -2.49 -4.14
CA LEU A 141 -13.04 -2.36 -5.29
C LEU A 141 -14.41 -1.78 -4.93
N PRO A 142 -15.09 -2.19 -3.83
CA PRO A 142 -16.37 -1.58 -3.46
C PRO A 142 -16.27 -0.06 -3.27
N MET A 143 -15.19 0.42 -2.64
CA MET A 143 -15.00 1.86 -2.41
C MET A 143 -14.81 2.64 -3.72
N VAL A 144 -14.13 2.05 -4.70
CA VAL A 144 -13.95 2.69 -6.02
C VAL A 144 -15.23 2.63 -6.85
N MET A 145 -15.96 1.52 -6.82
CA MET A 145 -17.17 1.35 -7.62
C MET A 145 -18.29 2.31 -7.20
N PHE A 146 -18.43 2.56 -5.89
CA PHE A 146 -19.46 3.47 -5.35
C PHE A 146 -19.04 4.94 -5.33
N ASN A 147 -17.79 5.28 -5.64
CA ASN A 147 -17.29 6.65 -5.72
C ASN A 147 -16.84 6.97 -7.16
N GLN A 148 -17.70 7.64 -7.93
CA GLN A 148 -17.42 7.96 -9.33
C GLN A 148 -17.21 9.46 -9.52
N LEU A 149 -16.22 9.83 -10.34
CA LEU A 149 -16.09 11.20 -10.83
C LEU A 149 -17.03 11.40 -12.03
N VAL A 150 -17.94 12.34 -11.91
CA VAL A 150 -18.91 12.67 -12.97
C VAL A 150 -18.75 14.14 -13.34
N TRP A 151 -18.73 14.41 -14.65
CA TRP A 151 -18.80 15.78 -15.16
C TRP A 151 -20.22 16.32 -15.02
N LEU A 152 -20.39 17.39 -14.25
CA LEU A 152 -21.65 18.11 -14.16
C LEU A 152 -21.45 19.55 -14.63
N VAL A 153 -22.41 20.08 -15.37
CA VAL A 153 -22.43 21.49 -15.72
C VAL A 153 -22.99 22.25 -14.53
N SER A 154 -22.18 23.13 -13.95
CA SER A 154 -22.60 24.00 -12.85
C SER A 154 -23.67 24.98 -13.37
N PRO A 155 -24.89 24.99 -12.80
CA PRO A 155 -25.94 25.90 -13.24
C PRO A 155 -25.63 27.37 -12.91
N VAL A 156 -24.67 27.63 -12.01
CA VAL A 156 -24.27 28.98 -11.58
C VAL A 156 -23.18 29.57 -12.49
N THR A 157 -22.25 28.75 -12.96
CA THR A 157 -21.06 29.21 -13.71
C THR A 157 -21.03 28.76 -15.16
N ASN A 158 -22.01 27.95 -15.60
CA ASN A 158 -22.10 27.32 -16.92
C ASN A 158 -20.81 26.60 -17.35
N SER A 159 -20.05 26.12 -16.38
CA SER A 159 -18.78 25.42 -16.56
C SER A 159 -18.92 23.95 -16.18
N SER A 160 -18.25 23.06 -16.92
CA SER A 160 -18.16 21.65 -16.58
C SER A 160 -17.22 21.46 -15.40
N VAL A 161 -17.76 21.02 -14.27
CA VAL A 161 -17.00 20.72 -13.05
C VAL A 161 -17.02 19.22 -12.79
N LEU A 162 -15.87 18.68 -12.38
CA LEU A 162 -15.73 17.29 -12.00
C LEU A 162 -16.13 17.12 -10.53
N VAL A 163 -17.21 16.40 -10.28
CA VAL A 163 -17.72 16.16 -8.92
C VAL A 163 -17.65 14.69 -8.55
N LEU A 164 -17.42 14.41 -7.26
CA LEU A 164 -17.56 13.07 -6.73
C LEU A 164 -19.04 12.77 -6.52
N ARG A 165 -19.56 11.80 -7.29
CA ARG A 165 -20.88 11.23 -7.09
C ARG A 165 -20.74 9.89 -6.40
N THR A 166 -21.34 9.80 -5.21
CA THR A 166 -21.53 8.54 -4.54
C THR A 166 -22.79 7.86 -5.09
N THR A 167 -22.68 6.60 -5.49
CA THR A 167 -23.80 5.78 -5.98
C THR A 167 -24.01 4.58 -5.07
N GLY A 168 -25.24 4.02 -5.05
CA GLY A 168 -25.55 2.78 -4.33
C GLY A 168 -25.53 2.88 -2.80
N ASP A 169 -25.46 1.71 -2.14
CA ASP A 169 -25.40 1.57 -0.68
C ASP A 169 -23.97 1.77 -0.16
N MET A 170 -23.53 3.04 -0.12
CA MET A 170 -22.22 3.41 0.43
C MET A 170 -22.10 3.04 1.92
N THR A 171 -23.22 2.87 2.63
CA THR A 171 -23.22 2.47 4.04
C THR A 171 -22.63 1.07 4.18
N PHE A 172 -23.06 0.11 3.36
CA PHE A 172 -22.46 -1.23 3.34
C PHE A 172 -20.95 -1.17 3.02
N ALA A 173 -20.56 -0.41 1.99
CA ALA A 173 -19.15 -0.31 1.57
C ALA A 173 -18.26 0.30 2.67
N ASN A 174 -18.74 1.34 3.35
CA ASN A 174 -18.02 1.97 4.46
C ASN A 174 -17.90 1.01 5.66
N VAL A 175 -18.99 0.34 6.04
CA VAL A 175 -18.97 -0.63 7.15
C VAL A 175 -18.01 -1.78 6.85
N PHE A 176 -18.04 -2.31 5.62
CA PHE A 176 -17.10 -3.35 5.19
C PHE A 176 -15.66 -2.85 5.23
N ASN A 177 -15.38 -1.67 4.67
CA ASN A 177 -14.04 -1.11 4.65
C ASN A 177 -13.50 -0.83 6.07
N ASP A 178 -14.30 -0.25 6.95
CA ASP A 178 -13.87 0.09 8.31
C ASP A 178 -13.70 -1.16 9.18
N THR A 179 -14.57 -2.15 9.05
CA THR A 179 -14.53 -3.38 9.85
C THR A 179 -13.45 -4.34 9.35
N VAL A 180 -13.39 -4.57 8.04
CA VAL A 180 -12.54 -5.60 7.44
C VAL A 180 -11.19 -5.02 7.03
N ASN A 181 -11.19 -4.05 6.11
CA ASN A 181 -9.96 -3.55 5.48
C ASN A 181 -9.11 -2.69 6.44
N ARG A 182 -9.75 -1.87 7.27
CA ARG A 182 -9.06 -0.94 8.16
C ARG A 182 -8.74 -1.53 9.52
N ASN A 183 -9.42 -2.60 9.91
CA ASN A 183 -9.29 -3.18 11.24
C ASN A 183 -8.89 -4.66 11.17
N ALA A 184 -9.80 -5.57 10.81
CA ALA A 184 -9.55 -7.01 10.93
C ALA A 184 -8.30 -7.48 10.17
N ILE A 185 -8.15 -7.09 8.89
CA ILE A 185 -7.04 -7.53 8.05
C ILE A 185 -5.67 -7.04 8.57
N PRO A 186 -5.46 -5.73 8.82
CA PRO A 186 -4.19 -5.24 9.37
C PRO A 186 -3.81 -5.90 10.69
N TRP A 187 -4.76 -6.13 11.60
CA TRP A 187 -4.49 -6.83 12.86
C TRP A 187 -4.06 -8.28 12.66
N LEU A 188 -4.70 -9.00 11.75
CA LEU A 188 -4.30 -10.36 11.40
C LEU A 188 -2.88 -10.39 10.81
N CYS A 189 -2.58 -9.50 9.86
CA CYS A 189 -1.24 -9.34 9.29
C CYS A 189 -0.20 -9.03 10.38
N PHE A 190 -0.51 -8.10 11.28
CA PHE A 190 0.36 -7.74 12.40
C PHE A 190 0.65 -8.93 13.31
N VAL A 191 -0.37 -9.68 13.72
CA VAL A 191 -0.20 -10.88 14.57
C VAL A 191 0.68 -11.92 13.88
N VAL A 192 0.45 -12.18 12.59
CA VAL A 192 1.28 -13.11 11.80
C VAL A 192 2.73 -12.66 11.75
N VAL A 193 2.99 -11.39 11.42
CA VAL A 193 4.35 -10.83 11.38
C VAL A 193 5.03 -10.91 12.75
N ALA A 194 4.32 -10.55 13.83
CA ALA A 194 4.84 -10.62 15.19
C ALA A 194 5.24 -12.04 15.59
N VAL A 195 4.38 -13.03 15.31
CA VAL A 195 4.68 -14.45 15.56
C VAL A 195 5.89 -14.91 14.74
N CYS A 196 5.94 -14.58 13.44
CA CYS A 196 7.08 -14.90 12.58
C CYS A 196 8.39 -14.29 13.12
N MET A 197 8.34 -13.05 13.61
CA MET A 197 9.50 -12.36 14.18
C MET A 197 10.01 -13.04 15.45
N VAL A 198 9.10 -13.42 16.36
CA VAL A 198 9.46 -14.16 17.59
C VAL A 198 10.10 -15.50 17.26
N ILE A 199 9.52 -16.26 16.32
CA ILE A 199 10.06 -17.57 15.91
C ILE A 199 11.44 -17.39 15.27
N LEU A 200 11.58 -16.44 14.34
CA LEU A 200 12.84 -16.14 13.66
C LEU A 200 13.94 -15.78 14.67
N GLY A 201 13.65 -14.86 15.60
CA GLY A 201 14.57 -14.44 16.64
C GLY A 201 15.00 -15.59 17.56
N ALA A 202 14.04 -16.40 18.03
CA ALA A 202 14.31 -17.54 18.89
C ALA A 202 15.18 -18.61 18.20
N LYS A 203 14.89 -18.92 16.94
CA LYS A 203 15.66 -19.91 16.17
C LYS A 203 17.06 -19.40 15.86
N LEU A 204 17.20 -18.13 15.49
CA LEU A 204 18.50 -17.52 15.20
C LEU A 204 19.38 -17.46 16.45
N HIS A 205 18.80 -17.13 17.62
CA HIS A 205 19.52 -17.13 18.89
C HIS A 205 20.02 -18.52 19.28
N ARG A 206 19.19 -19.56 19.14
CA ARG A 206 19.60 -20.96 19.39
C ARG A 206 20.72 -21.40 18.43
N ALA A 207 20.60 -21.06 17.15
CA ALA A 207 21.64 -21.38 16.16
C ALA A 207 22.96 -20.67 16.45
N SER A 208 22.92 -19.44 16.97
CA SER A 208 24.12 -18.71 17.41
C SER A 208 24.81 -19.37 18.60
N LYS A 209 24.05 -19.86 19.59
CA LYS A 209 24.63 -20.56 20.76
C LYS A 209 25.21 -21.93 20.42
N PHE A 210 24.67 -22.62 19.42
CA PHE A 210 25.21 -23.92 18.99
C PHE A 210 26.54 -23.80 18.23
N ARG A 211 26.83 -22.63 17.65
CA ARG A 211 28.07 -22.35 16.89
C ARG A 211 29.21 -21.80 17.75
N GLN A 212 28.94 -21.45 19.01
CA GLN A 212 29.96 -21.12 20.01
C GLN A 212 30.36 -22.41 20.73
#